data_AF-A0A6B2JMT3-F1
#
_entry.id   AF-A0A6B2JMT3-F1
#
_cell.length_a   1.000
_cell.length_b   1.000
_cell.length_c   1.000
_cell.angle_alpha   90.00
_cell.angle_beta   90.00
_cell.angle_gamma   90.00
#
_symmetry.space_group_name_H-M   'P 1'
#
loop_
_entity.id
_entity.type
_entity.pdbx_description
1 polymer ?
#
loop_
_entity_poly.entity_id
_entity_poly.type
_entity_poly.pdbx_seq_one_letter_code
_entity_poly.pdbx_strand_id
1 'polypeptide(L)'
;MQPLRGILLKLLSVTLFVGMATIVKATAGEVPPGEAVFFRSLFAIPVILGWLTLQGQLSTGMKTTRPLGHIWRGVIGTSAMALSFTALGLLPLPEATAIGYAAPLLVVVLAALILREKVGVFRLSTVALGMVGVVIVLAPNLSVASGGIGGQEGLGAMVALTGAFCAALAQIQVRRLVQVEGTATIVFWFSVTATCLSLLTLPWGWRMPSPTAFGLLVLGGLLGGFGQICLTSSYRFADASLIAPFDYASMLLALLVGFFLFAEVPTATVLFGAGLIVLAGVGVILRERHLGLKRARERRASRPGGPH
;
A
#
# COMPACT_ATOMS: atom_id res chain seq x y z
N MET A 1 -24.74 -2.28 4.76
CA MET A 1 -23.44 -3.00 4.76
C MET A 1 -23.63 -4.34 4.07
N GLN A 2 -22.80 -4.66 3.07
CA GLN A 2 -22.79 -5.93 2.32
C GLN A 2 -21.39 -6.56 2.46
N PRO A 3 -21.08 -7.25 3.58
CA PRO A 3 -19.70 -7.60 3.95
C PRO A 3 -18.97 -8.42 2.88
N LEU A 4 -19.65 -9.40 2.28
CA LEU A 4 -19.06 -10.25 1.23
C LEU A 4 -18.62 -9.41 0.02
N ARG A 5 -19.44 -8.45 -0.40
CA ARG A 5 -19.10 -7.54 -1.51
C ARG A 5 -17.88 -6.70 -1.18
N GLY A 6 -17.76 -6.21 0.05
CA GLY A 6 -16.57 -5.50 0.53
C GLY A 6 -15.32 -6.36 0.49
N ILE A 7 -15.40 -7.60 0.95
CA ILE A 7 -14.28 -8.57 0.91
C ILE A 7 -13.86 -8.87 -0.54
N LEU A 8 -14.82 -9.14 -1.44
CA LEU A 8 -14.52 -9.44 -2.85
C LEU A 8 -13.87 -8.26 -3.55
N LEU A 9 -14.36 -7.03 -3.32
CA LEU A 9 -13.74 -5.81 -3.85
C LEU A 9 -12.33 -5.60 -3.29
N LYS A 10 -12.10 -5.95 -2.02
CA LYS A 10 -10.78 -5.88 -1.40
C LYS A 10 -9.80 -6.87 -2.02
N LEU A 11 -10.20 -8.13 -2.18
CA LEU A 11 -9.39 -9.16 -2.83
C LEU A 11 -9.09 -8.80 -4.28
N LEU A 12 -10.08 -8.31 -5.03
CA LEU A 12 -9.87 -7.83 -6.40
C LEU A 12 -8.87 -6.68 -6.43
N SER A 13 -9.01 -5.70 -5.53
CA SER A 13 -8.06 -4.60 -5.41
C SER A 13 -6.62 -5.09 -5.19
N VAL A 14 -6.44 -6.01 -4.24
CA VAL A 14 -5.14 -6.60 -3.93
C VAL A 14 -4.56 -7.32 -5.16
N THR A 15 -5.35 -8.14 -5.84
CA THR A 15 -4.92 -8.83 -7.07
C THR A 15 -4.50 -7.85 -8.17
N LEU A 16 -5.26 -6.78 -8.38
CA LEU A 16 -4.94 -5.74 -9.37
C LEU A 16 -3.64 -5.01 -9.02
N PHE A 17 -3.41 -4.69 -7.74
CA PHE A 17 -2.17 -4.06 -7.30
C PHE A 17 -0.97 -4.99 -7.42
N VAL A 18 -1.12 -6.29 -7.13
CA VAL A 18 -0.06 -7.27 -7.38
C VAL A 18 0.23 -7.37 -8.87
N GLY A 19 -0.79 -7.45 -9.74
CA GLY A 19 -0.59 -7.45 -11.19
C GLY A 19 0.13 -6.19 -11.71
N MET A 20 -0.19 -5.02 -11.17
CA MET A 20 0.56 -3.79 -11.44
C MET A 20 2.02 -3.91 -10.97
N ALA A 21 2.27 -4.39 -9.75
CA ALA A 21 3.63 -4.56 -9.23
C ALA A 21 4.46 -5.55 -10.07
N THR A 22 3.84 -6.64 -10.53
CA THR A 22 4.41 -7.59 -11.48
C THR A 22 4.87 -6.90 -12.75
N ILE A 23 4.03 -6.05 -13.34
CA ILE A 23 4.35 -5.28 -14.54
C ILE A 23 5.55 -4.37 -14.28
N VAL A 24 5.52 -3.58 -13.20
CA VAL A 24 6.62 -2.67 -12.85
C VAL A 24 7.94 -3.42 -12.74
N LYS A 25 7.93 -4.57 -12.06
CA LYS A 25 9.10 -5.43 -11.91
C LYS A 25 9.58 -5.99 -13.26
N ALA A 26 8.66 -6.50 -14.08
CA ALA A 26 8.98 -7.06 -15.40
C ALA A 26 9.62 -6.02 -16.33
N THR A 27 9.23 -4.74 -16.20
CA THR A 27 9.79 -3.64 -17.00
C THR A 27 11.01 -2.95 -16.36
N ALA A 28 11.40 -3.31 -15.14
CA ALA A 28 12.42 -2.57 -14.38
C ALA A 28 13.82 -2.58 -15.03
N GLY A 29 14.09 -3.53 -15.92
CA GLY A 29 15.34 -3.61 -16.68
C GLY A 29 15.48 -2.56 -17.79
N GLU A 30 14.37 -2.00 -18.28
CA GLU A 30 14.38 -0.99 -19.35
C GLU A 30 13.73 0.35 -18.93
N VAL A 31 12.80 0.33 -17.97
CA VAL A 31 12.02 1.48 -17.51
C VAL A 31 12.50 1.92 -16.12
N PRO A 32 13.06 3.13 -15.98
CA PRO A 32 13.42 3.68 -14.69
C PRO A 32 12.20 3.85 -13.75
N PRO A 33 12.38 3.79 -12.41
CA PRO A 33 11.27 3.89 -11.46
C PRO A 33 10.44 5.17 -11.61
N GLY A 34 11.08 6.31 -11.90
CA GLY A 34 10.38 7.58 -12.14
C GLY A 34 9.45 7.55 -13.35
N GLU A 35 9.86 6.88 -14.43
CA GLU A 35 9.04 6.67 -15.62
C GLU A 35 7.86 5.72 -15.34
N ALA A 36 8.09 4.64 -14.59
CA ALA A 36 7.02 3.75 -14.16
C ALA A 36 5.97 4.45 -13.27
N VAL A 37 6.42 5.33 -12.36
CA VAL A 37 5.54 6.18 -11.52
C VAL A 37 4.69 7.10 -12.40
N PHE A 38 5.27 7.68 -13.45
CA PHE A 38 4.55 8.53 -14.40
C PHE A 38 3.43 7.78 -15.10
N PHE A 39 3.75 6.67 -15.76
CA PHE A 39 2.74 5.89 -16.48
C PHE A 39 1.65 5.35 -15.56
N ARG A 40 2.03 4.85 -14.38
CA ARG A 40 1.07 4.41 -13.36
C ARG A 40 0.09 5.52 -12.99
N SER A 41 0.58 6.74 -12.81
CA SER A 41 -0.22 7.85 -12.30
C SER A 41 -1.06 8.49 -13.41
N LEU A 42 -0.49 8.62 -14.61
CA LEU A 42 -1.16 9.15 -15.79
C LEU A 42 -2.35 8.28 -16.18
N PHE A 43 -2.15 6.97 -16.33
CA PHE A 43 -3.21 6.06 -16.78
C PHE A 43 -4.22 5.69 -15.69
N ALA A 44 -3.93 5.99 -14.42
CA ALA A 44 -4.94 5.93 -13.36
C ALA A 44 -5.97 7.08 -13.48
N ILE A 45 -5.60 8.24 -14.05
CA ILE A 45 -6.49 9.41 -14.14
C ILE A 45 -7.77 9.13 -14.96
N PRO A 46 -7.70 8.58 -16.20
CA PRO A 46 -8.91 8.24 -16.96
C PRO A 46 -9.84 7.30 -16.21
N VAL A 47 -9.30 6.34 -15.47
CA VAL A 47 -10.07 5.38 -14.66
C VAL A 47 -10.80 6.11 -13.52
N ILE A 48 -10.11 7.01 -12.81
CA ILE A 48 -10.70 7.82 -11.73
C ILE A 48 -11.77 8.76 -12.30
N LEU A 49 -11.51 9.43 -13.42
CA LEU A 49 -12.46 10.32 -14.08
C LEU A 49 -13.69 9.58 -14.56
N GLY A 50 -13.53 8.43 -15.22
CA GLY A 50 -14.63 7.56 -15.65
C GLY A 50 -15.46 7.06 -14.47
N TRP A 51 -14.85 6.79 -13.32
CA TRP A 51 -15.60 6.46 -12.11
C TRP A 51 -16.38 7.65 -11.55
N LEU A 52 -15.76 8.83 -11.50
CA LEU A 52 -16.41 10.06 -11.03
C LEU A 52 -17.60 10.46 -11.92
N THR A 53 -17.50 10.27 -13.24
CA THR A 53 -18.62 10.51 -14.16
C THR A 53 -19.76 9.53 -13.91
N LEU A 54 -19.46 8.23 -13.76
CA LEU A 54 -20.47 7.21 -13.44
C LEU A 54 -21.18 7.46 -12.11
N GLN A 55 -20.53 8.11 -11.15
CA GLN A 55 -21.13 8.49 -9.86
C GLN A 55 -21.85 9.85 -9.91
N GLY A 56 -21.79 10.59 -11.02
CA GLY A 56 -22.32 11.96 -11.13
C GLY A 56 -21.57 12.99 -10.28
N GLN A 57 -20.31 12.71 -9.92
CA GLN A 57 -19.51 13.49 -8.97
C GLN A 57 -18.34 14.23 -9.62
N LEU A 58 -18.30 14.34 -10.95
CA LEU A 58 -17.16 14.94 -11.65
C LEU A 58 -16.91 16.40 -11.20
N SER A 59 -17.96 17.20 -11.04
CA SER A 59 -17.85 18.63 -10.68
C SER A 59 -17.46 18.89 -9.23
N THR A 60 -17.67 17.92 -8.33
CA THR A 60 -17.38 18.04 -6.89
C THR A 60 -16.12 17.26 -6.51
N GLY A 61 -15.84 16.14 -7.17
CA GLY A 61 -14.70 15.27 -6.90
C GLY A 61 -13.33 15.84 -7.28
N MET A 62 -13.28 17.00 -7.96
CA MET A 62 -12.03 17.71 -8.26
C MET A 62 -11.82 18.95 -7.39
N LYS A 63 -12.87 19.45 -6.72
CA LYS A 63 -12.78 20.64 -5.87
C LYS A 63 -12.06 20.28 -4.57
N THR A 64 -11.08 21.09 -4.20
CA THR A 64 -10.34 20.95 -2.94
C THR A 64 -10.38 22.25 -2.14
N THR A 65 -10.50 22.10 -0.83
CA THR A 65 -10.39 23.18 0.17
C THR A 65 -9.01 23.21 0.83
N ARG A 66 -8.17 22.20 0.59
CA ARG A 66 -6.85 21.99 1.21
C ARG A 66 -5.75 21.75 0.17
N PRO A 67 -5.49 22.67 -0.78
CA PRO A 67 -4.53 22.46 -1.87
C PRO A 67 -3.12 22.12 -1.36
N LEU A 68 -2.63 22.81 -0.33
CA LEU A 68 -1.33 22.51 0.30
C LEU A 68 -1.26 21.11 0.91
N GLY A 69 -2.38 20.62 1.44
CA GLY A 69 -2.46 19.26 1.98
C GLY A 69 -2.32 18.20 0.88
N HIS A 70 -2.94 18.43 -0.28
CA HIS A 70 -2.77 17.56 -1.45
C HIS A 70 -1.35 17.59 -2.00
N ILE A 71 -0.69 18.76 -2.05
CA ILE A 71 0.72 18.86 -2.46
C ILE A 71 1.62 18.04 -1.54
N TRP A 72 1.54 18.23 -0.22
CA TRP A 72 2.36 17.46 0.73
C TRP A 72 2.08 15.97 0.67
N ARG A 73 0.81 15.57 0.58
CA ARG A 73 0.42 14.17 0.38
C ARG A 73 0.96 13.62 -0.94
N GLY A 74 0.91 14.43 -1.99
CA GLY A 74 1.42 14.16 -3.33
C GLY A 74 2.92 13.90 -3.31
N VAL A 75 3.72 14.81 -2.75
CA VAL A 75 5.17 14.67 -2.62
C VAL A 75 5.53 13.42 -1.83
N ILE A 76 5.08 13.30 -0.58
CA ILE A 76 5.42 12.15 0.30
C ILE A 76 4.95 10.83 -0.32
N GLY A 77 3.76 10.84 -0.94
CA GLY A 77 3.21 9.67 -1.62
C GLY A 77 3.97 9.25 -2.85
N THR A 78 4.38 10.21 -3.66
CA THR A 78 5.14 9.94 -4.89
C THR A 78 6.53 9.45 -4.55
N SER A 79 7.18 10.03 -3.53
CA SER A 79 8.44 9.51 -3.00
C SER A 79 8.30 8.07 -2.50
N ALA A 80 7.26 7.76 -1.71
CA ALA A 80 7.00 6.40 -1.25
C ALA A 80 6.80 5.43 -2.43
N MET A 81 6.06 5.85 -3.45
CA MET A 81 5.78 5.05 -4.65
C MET A 81 7.03 4.83 -5.50
N ALA A 82 7.83 5.87 -5.73
CA ALA A 82 9.08 5.80 -6.45
C ALA A 82 10.05 4.85 -5.73
N LEU A 83 10.25 5.00 -4.42
CA LEU A 83 11.08 4.10 -3.61
C LEU A 83 10.58 2.65 -3.66
N SER A 84 9.27 2.43 -3.60
CA SER A 84 8.70 1.09 -3.72
C SER A 84 8.94 0.47 -5.10
N PHE A 85 8.84 1.24 -6.18
CA PHE A 85 9.10 0.75 -7.53
C PHE A 85 10.59 0.50 -7.77
N THR A 86 11.46 1.36 -7.22
CA THR A 86 12.90 1.10 -7.18
C THR A 86 13.20 -0.20 -6.45
N ALA A 87 12.59 -0.44 -5.27
CA ALA A 87 12.78 -1.68 -4.53
C ALA A 87 12.34 -2.92 -5.33
N LEU A 88 11.23 -2.84 -6.09
CA LEU A 88 10.78 -3.95 -6.95
C LEU A 88 11.79 -4.32 -8.04
N GLY A 89 12.56 -3.35 -8.54
CA GLY A 89 13.64 -3.58 -9.50
C GLY A 89 14.93 -4.11 -8.87
N LEU A 90 15.12 -3.96 -7.56
CA LEU A 90 16.34 -4.35 -6.84
C LEU A 90 16.18 -5.64 -6.03
N LEU A 91 14.95 -6.04 -5.71
CA LEU A 91 14.66 -7.17 -4.85
C LEU A 91 13.70 -8.18 -5.51
N PRO A 92 13.70 -9.43 -5.04
CA PRO A 92 12.61 -10.34 -5.30
C PRO A 92 11.26 -9.76 -4.91
N LEU A 93 10.23 -10.03 -5.72
CA LEU A 93 8.86 -9.54 -5.50
C LEU A 93 8.32 -9.90 -4.10
N PRO A 94 8.53 -11.13 -3.57
CA PRO A 94 8.06 -11.48 -2.23
C PRO A 94 8.75 -10.67 -1.14
N GLU A 95 10.04 -10.39 -1.28
CA GLU A 95 10.84 -9.66 -0.31
C GLU A 95 10.46 -8.19 -0.27
N ALA A 96 10.39 -7.54 -1.44
CA ALA A 96 9.91 -6.16 -1.55
C ALA A 96 8.51 -5.99 -0.95
N THR A 97 7.62 -6.95 -1.21
CA THR A 97 6.25 -6.96 -0.66
C THR A 97 6.28 -7.08 0.86
N ALA A 98 7.03 -8.06 1.41
CA ALA A 98 7.12 -8.28 2.84
C ALA A 98 7.74 -7.09 3.60
N ILE A 99 8.81 -6.49 3.07
CA ILE A 99 9.42 -5.28 3.66
C ILE A 99 8.44 -4.11 3.60
N GLY A 100 7.66 -3.98 2.51
CA GLY A 100 6.61 -2.97 2.37
C GLY A 100 5.56 -3.01 3.49
N TYR A 101 5.31 -4.19 4.08
CA TYR A 101 4.43 -4.33 5.25
C TYR A 101 4.99 -3.73 6.55
N ALA A 102 6.21 -3.21 6.55
CA ALA A 102 6.66 -2.31 7.60
C ALA A 102 5.79 -1.04 7.67
N ALA A 103 5.22 -0.58 6.55
CA ALA A 103 4.41 0.63 6.49
C ALA A 103 3.22 0.63 7.48
N PRO A 104 2.29 -0.35 7.49
CA PRO A 104 1.20 -0.37 8.46
C PRO A 104 1.68 -0.47 9.92
N LEU A 105 2.81 -1.11 10.21
CA LEU A 105 3.41 -1.17 11.55
C LEU A 105 3.92 0.21 11.97
N LEU A 106 4.66 0.88 11.08
CA LEU A 106 5.17 2.24 11.27
C LEU A 106 4.03 3.26 11.40
N VAL A 107 2.90 3.07 10.72
CA VAL A 107 1.70 3.92 10.90
C VAL A 107 1.23 3.90 12.36
N VAL A 108 1.28 2.75 13.04
CA VAL A 108 0.89 2.68 14.46
C VAL A 108 1.81 3.53 15.33
N VAL A 109 3.12 3.40 15.13
CA VAL A 109 4.13 4.16 15.87
C VAL A 109 4.01 5.65 15.59
N LEU A 110 3.93 6.03 14.32
CA LEU A 110 3.81 7.42 13.90
C LEU A 110 2.48 8.05 14.32
N ALA A 111 1.38 7.30 14.36
CA ALA A 111 0.12 7.81 14.89
C ALA A 111 0.23 8.13 16.39
N ALA A 112 0.93 7.29 17.16
CA ALA A 112 1.19 7.57 18.57
C ALA A 112 2.01 8.86 18.77
N LEU A 113 3.04 9.06 17.93
CA LEU A 113 3.96 10.21 18.06
C LEU A 113 3.36 11.52 17.50
N ILE A 114 2.79 11.47 16.29
CA ILE A 114 2.37 12.64 15.52
C ILE A 114 0.92 13.04 15.84
N LEU A 115 0.03 12.05 16.01
CA LEU A 115 -1.39 12.28 16.32
C LEU A 115 -1.66 12.21 17.83
N ARG A 116 -0.66 11.85 18.65
CA ARG A 116 -0.78 11.66 20.09
C ARG A 116 -1.89 10.65 20.45
N GLU A 117 -2.10 9.66 19.59
CA GLU A 117 -3.04 8.57 19.85
C GLU A 117 -2.55 7.69 21.01
N LYS A 118 -3.45 7.33 21.93
CA LYS A 118 -3.13 6.38 23.00
C LYS A 118 -3.10 4.96 22.43
N VAL A 119 -1.91 4.39 22.31
CA VAL A 119 -1.70 3.01 21.83
C VAL A 119 -1.51 2.08 23.03
N GLY A 120 -2.39 1.08 23.14
CA GLY A 120 -2.31 0.09 24.22
C GLY A 120 -1.13 -0.87 24.05
N VAL A 121 -0.61 -1.39 25.18
CA VAL A 121 0.58 -2.25 25.25
C VAL A 121 0.54 -3.39 24.25
N PHE A 122 -0.57 -4.13 24.16
CA PHE A 122 -0.69 -5.24 23.21
C PHE A 122 -0.45 -4.80 21.76
N ARG A 123 -1.02 -3.66 21.33
CA ARG A 123 -0.86 -3.18 19.94
C ARG A 123 0.61 -2.84 19.68
N LEU A 124 1.31 -2.28 20.68
CA LEU A 124 2.74 -2.03 20.60
C LEU A 124 3.56 -3.34 20.57
N SER A 125 3.21 -4.34 21.39
CA SER A 125 3.85 -5.66 21.38
C SER A 125 3.69 -6.36 20.04
N THR A 126 2.50 -6.29 19.43
CA THR A 126 2.26 -6.88 18.12
C THR A 126 2.98 -6.12 17.00
N VAL A 127 3.09 -4.79 17.11
CA VAL A 127 3.94 -4.00 16.21
C VAL A 127 5.40 -4.43 16.34
N ALA A 128 5.92 -4.59 17.56
CA ALA A 128 7.28 -5.06 17.78
C ALA A 128 7.50 -6.46 17.16
N LEU A 129 6.56 -7.39 17.32
CA LEU A 129 6.61 -8.70 16.67
C LEU A 129 6.66 -8.61 15.14
N GLY A 130 5.81 -7.76 14.55
CA GLY A 130 5.83 -7.52 13.10
C GLY A 130 7.15 -6.91 12.64
N MET A 131 7.72 -5.97 13.39
CA MET A 131 9.02 -5.35 13.09
C MET A 131 10.17 -6.37 13.18
N VAL A 132 10.12 -7.32 14.11
CA VAL A 132 11.05 -8.46 14.14
C VAL A 132 10.94 -9.28 12.85
N GLY A 133 9.71 -9.55 12.39
CA GLY A 133 9.48 -10.20 11.10
C GLY A 133 10.12 -9.43 9.93
N VAL A 134 9.97 -8.10 9.89
CA VAL A 134 10.61 -7.24 8.88
C VAL A 134 12.14 -7.35 8.94
N VAL A 135 12.74 -7.29 10.13
CA VAL A 135 14.19 -7.44 10.29
C VAL A 135 14.69 -8.81 9.82
N ILE A 136 13.92 -9.87 10.09
CA ILE A 136 14.24 -11.22 9.60
C ILE A 136 14.24 -11.27 8.06
N VAL A 137 13.24 -10.67 7.40
CA VAL A 137 13.20 -10.59 5.92
C VAL A 137 14.37 -9.77 5.37
N LEU A 138 14.80 -8.72 6.08
CA LEU A 138 15.94 -7.89 5.67
C LEU A 138 17.30 -8.58 5.86
N ALA A 139 17.42 -9.49 6.82
CA ALA A 139 18.70 -10.05 7.26
C ALA A 139 19.56 -10.68 6.15
N PRO A 140 19.01 -11.48 5.22
CA PRO A 140 19.79 -12.05 4.11
C PRO A 140 20.43 -10.97 3.24
N ASN A 141 19.66 -9.93 2.89
CA ASN A 141 20.07 -8.83 2.02
C ASN A 141 21.17 -7.95 2.64
N LEU A 142 21.30 -7.94 3.96
CA LEU A 142 22.30 -7.16 4.69
C LEU A 142 23.55 -7.96 5.07
N SER A 143 23.59 -9.25 4.74
CA SER A 143 24.68 -10.14 5.10
C SER A 143 25.95 -9.83 4.29
N VAL A 144 27.13 -10.06 4.86
CA VAL A 144 28.40 -9.88 4.14
C VAL A 144 28.46 -10.79 2.91
N ALA A 145 27.80 -11.96 2.97
CA ALA A 145 27.73 -12.91 1.87
C ALA A 145 26.98 -12.37 0.64
N SER A 146 26.03 -11.44 0.80
CA SER A 146 25.29 -10.79 -0.29
C SER A 146 25.90 -9.43 -0.71
N GLY A 147 27.14 -9.15 -0.32
CA GLY A 147 27.80 -7.85 -0.55
C GLY A 147 27.49 -6.81 0.54
N GLY A 148 26.77 -7.18 1.60
CA GLY A 148 26.43 -6.32 2.72
C GLY A 148 25.52 -5.15 2.33
N ILE A 149 25.53 -4.10 3.15
CA ILE A 149 24.76 -2.86 2.91
C ILE A 149 25.14 -2.20 1.58
N GLY A 150 26.37 -2.42 1.09
CA GLY A 150 26.85 -1.87 -0.18
C GLY A 150 26.43 -2.64 -1.43
N GLY A 151 25.86 -3.84 -1.28
CA GLY A 151 25.36 -4.65 -2.40
C GLY A 151 24.05 -4.12 -2.98
N GLN A 152 23.71 -4.53 -4.20
CA GLN A 152 22.47 -4.14 -4.89
C GLN A 152 21.20 -4.53 -4.10
N GLU A 153 21.22 -5.72 -3.51
CA GLU A 153 20.17 -6.25 -2.64
C GLU A 153 20.07 -5.47 -1.31
N GLY A 154 21.22 -5.14 -0.69
CA GLY A 154 21.28 -4.31 0.51
C GLY A 154 20.72 -2.91 0.28
N LEU A 155 21.05 -2.29 -0.86
CA LEU A 155 20.44 -1.04 -1.31
C LEU A 155 18.92 -1.20 -1.49
N GLY A 156 18.48 -2.25 -2.16
CA GLY A 156 17.07 -2.56 -2.36
C GLY A 156 16.29 -2.65 -1.05
N ALA A 157 16.85 -3.35 -0.06
CA ALA A 157 16.31 -3.49 1.29
C ALA A 157 16.16 -2.14 2.01
N MET A 158 17.18 -1.29 1.96
CA MET A 158 17.16 0.06 2.55
C MET A 158 16.16 0.99 1.85
N VAL A 159 16.10 0.93 0.51
CA VAL A 159 15.14 1.68 -0.31
C VAL A 159 13.71 1.24 0.01
N ALA A 160 13.46 -0.07 0.13
CA ALA A 160 12.14 -0.61 0.48
C ALA A 160 11.68 -0.15 1.87
N LEU A 161 12.56 -0.21 2.87
CA LEU A 161 12.24 0.23 4.23
C LEU A 161 12.00 1.74 4.30
N THR A 162 12.80 2.53 3.59
CA THR A 162 12.60 3.99 3.48
C THR A 162 11.28 4.29 2.77
N GLY A 163 10.97 3.57 1.70
CA GLY A 163 9.68 3.64 1.01
C GLY A 163 8.51 3.31 1.92
N ALA A 164 8.62 2.28 2.76
CA ALA A 164 7.61 1.90 3.74
C ALA A 164 7.41 2.99 4.82
N PHE A 165 8.48 3.65 5.27
CA PHE A 165 8.40 4.79 6.17
C PHE A 165 7.70 6.00 5.52
N CYS A 166 8.07 6.36 4.29
CA CYS A 166 7.38 7.40 3.52
C CYS A 166 5.91 7.04 3.28
N ALA A 167 5.60 5.77 2.99
CA ALA A 167 4.24 5.28 2.84
C ALA A 167 3.44 5.44 4.16
N ALA A 168 4.06 5.18 5.31
CA ALA A 168 3.45 5.37 6.61
C ALA A 168 3.13 6.86 6.88
N LEU A 169 4.05 7.77 6.58
CA LEU A 169 3.80 9.22 6.66
C LEU A 169 2.67 9.65 5.73
N ALA A 170 2.68 9.16 4.48
CA ALA A 170 1.63 9.37 3.51
C ALA A 170 0.25 8.92 4.05
N GLN A 171 0.19 7.76 4.71
CA GLN A 171 -1.05 7.25 5.33
C GLN A 171 -1.54 8.17 6.45
N ILE A 172 -0.66 8.71 7.29
CA ILE A 172 -1.03 9.71 8.31
C ILE A 172 -1.60 10.99 7.66
N GLN A 173 -1.01 11.45 6.56
CA GLN A 173 -1.52 12.61 5.81
C GLN A 173 -2.89 12.33 5.18
N VAL A 174 -3.12 11.13 4.63
CA VAL A 174 -4.45 10.72 4.15
C VAL A 174 -5.46 10.76 5.28
N ARG A 175 -5.14 10.19 6.45
CA ARG A 175 -6.05 10.18 7.62
C ARG A 175 -6.51 11.57 8.03
N ARG A 176 -5.64 12.58 7.89
CA ARG A 176 -5.98 13.99 8.14
C ARG A 176 -6.83 14.57 7.02
N LEU A 177 -6.48 14.33 5.76
CA LEU A 177 -7.19 14.86 4.60
C LEU A 177 -8.62 14.31 4.49
N VAL A 178 -8.84 13.01 4.74
CA VAL A 178 -10.18 12.39 4.62
C VAL A 178 -11.20 12.96 5.62
N GLN A 179 -10.78 13.73 6.62
CA GLN A 179 -11.68 14.44 7.53
C GLN A 179 -12.38 15.64 6.86
N VAL A 180 -11.80 16.16 5.78
CA VAL A 180 -12.22 17.42 5.13
C VAL A 180 -12.31 17.33 3.61
N GLU A 181 -11.71 16.31 2.99
CA GLU A 181 -11.69 16.08 1.55
C GLU A 181 -12.30 14.73 1.19
N GLY A 182 -12.97 14.64 0.03
CA GLY A 182 -13.48 13.38 -0.49
C GLY A 182 -12.35 12.43 -0.89
N THR A 183 -12.53 11.12 -0.70
CA THR A 183 -11.51 10.12 -1.06
C THR A 183 -11.13 10.18 -2.55
N ALA A 184 -12.12 10.38 -3.43
CA ALA A 184 -11.87 10.53 -4.86
C ALA A 184 -11.05 11.79 -5.18
N THR A 185 -11.31 12.91 -4.48
CA THR A 185 -10.51 14.15 -4.57
C THR A 185 -9.05 13.91 -4.17
N ILE A 186 -8.83 13.20 -3.06
CA ILE A 186 -7.48 12.85 -2.58
C ILE A 186 -6.74 12.00 -3.60
N VAL A 187 -7.40 10.99 -4.15
CA VAL A 187 -6.81 10.08 -5.14
C VAL A 187 -6.54 10.81 -6.47
N PHE A 188 -7.47 11.62 -6.95
CA PHE A 188 -7.31 12.40 -8.18
C PHE A 188 -6.11 13.34 -8.09
N TRP A 189 -6.06 14.18 -7.05
CA TRP A 189 -4.94 15.11 -6.86
C TRP A 189 -3.62 14.38 -6.58
N PHE A 190 -3.64 13.23 -5.89
CA PHE A 190 -2.45 12.40 -5.76
C PHE A 190 -1.94 11.93 -7.12
N SER A 191 -2.82 11.42 -8.00
CA SER A 191 -2.44 11.00 -9.35
C SER A 191 -1.89 12.18 -10.17
N VAL A 192 -2.54 13.35 -10.13
CA VAL A 192 -2.06 14.55 -10.84
C VAL A 192 -0.68 14.97 -10.33
N THR A 193 -0.52 15.12 -9.00
CA THR A 193 0.77 15.51 -8.42
C THR A 193 1.85 14.47 -8.70
N ALA A 194 1.54 13.17 -8.61
CA ALA A 194 2.49 12.10 -8.91
C ALA A 194 2.91 12.11 -10.38
N THR A 195 1.98 12.31 -11.32
CA THR A 195 2.29 12.48 -12.75
C THR A 195 3.22 13.68 -12.98
N CYS A 196 2.93 14.84 -12.39
CA CYS A 196 3.78 16.03 -12.56
C CYS A 196 5.17 15.86 -11.92
N LEU A 197 5.24 15.33 -10.69
CA LEU A 197 6.51 15.13 -9.98
C LEU A 197 7.39 14.07 -10.64
N SER A 198 6.80 12.98 -11.14
CA SER A 198 7.55 11.96 -11.87
C SER A 198 8.10 12.49 -13.18
N LEU A 199 7.41 13.41 -13.86
CA LEU A 199 7.92 14.06 -15.06
C LEU A 199 9.24 14.83 -14.81
N LEU A 200 9.47 15.31 -13.58
CA LEU A 200 10.74 15.93 -13.21
C LEU A 200 11.92 14.95 -13.29
N THR A 201 11.64 13.64 -13.34
CA THR A 201 12.67 12.60 -13.48
C THR A 201 13.06 12.28 -14.91
N LEU A 202 12.40 12.91 -15.90
CA LEU A 202 12.71 12.77 -17.32
C LEU A 202 14.23 12.88 -17.63
N PRO A 203 14.99 13.84 -17.05
CA PRO A 203 16.43 13.95 -17.34
C PRO A 203 17.29 12.79 -16.81
N TRP A 204 16.78 11.97 -15.89
CA TRP A 204 17.54 10.89 -15.24
C TRP A 204 17.36 9.53 -15.93
N GLY A 205 17.44 9.52 -17.25
CA GLY A 205 17.59 8.29 -18.02
C GLY A 205 16.31 7.67 -18.56
N TRP A 206 15.23 8.47 -18.71
CA TRP A 206 14.06 8.02 -19.46
C TRP A 206 14.46 7.70 -20.89
N ARG A 207 13.92 6.60 -21.41
CA ARG A 207 14.08 6.17 -22.79
C ARG A 207 12.73 5.71 -23.28
N MET A 208 12.43 5.92 -24.57
CA MET A 208 11.21 5.37 -25.16
C MET A 208 11.17 3.86 -24.91
N PRO A 209 10.18 3.36 -24.13
CA PRO A 209 10.08 1.94 -23.84
C PRO A 209 9.82 1.16 -25.12
N SER A 210 10.20 -0.13 -25.13
CA SER A 210 9.78 -1.02 -26.20
C SER A 210 8.23 -1.02 -26.34
N PRO A 211 7.66 -1.28 -27.52
CA PRO A 211 6.21 -1.31 -27.70
C PRO A 211 5.50 -2.25 -26.70
N THR A 212 6.13 -3.38 -26.39
CA THR A 212 5.68 -4.32 -25.37
C THR A 212 5.67 -3.69 -23.97
N ALA A 213 6.77 -3.07 -23.57
CA ALA A 213 6.90 -2.42 -22.27
C ALA A 213 5.94 -1.26 -22.10
N PHE A 214 5.76 -0.45 -23.15
CA PHE A 214 4.78 0.62 -23.17
C PHE A 214 3.36 0.07 -22.98
N GLY A 215 2.98 -0.99 -23.70
CA GLY A 215 1.69 -1.66 -23.53
C GLY A 215 1.48 -2.20 -22.11
N LEU A 216 2.54 -2.78 -21.52
CA LEU A 216 2.53 -3.23 -20.12
C LEU A 216 2.38 -2.05 -19.15
N LEU A 217 3.09 -0.95 -19.34
CA LEU A 217 2.99 0.25 -18.49
C LEU A 217 1.59 0.88 -18.53
N VAL A 218 0.96 0.94 -19.70
CA VAL A 218 -0.44 1.36 -19.86
C VAL A 218 -1.35 0.45 -19.03
N LEU A 219 -1.23 -0.87 -19.22
CA LEU A 219 -2.00 -1.85 -18.46
C LEU A 219 -1.75 -1.70 -16.95
N GLY A 220 -0.50 -1.54 -16.52
CA GLY A 220 -0.12 -1.35 -15.13
C GLY A 220 -0.81 -0.14 -14.51
N GLY A 221 -0.83 1.00 -15.21
CA GLY A 221 -1.55 2.19 -14.74
C GLY A 221 -3.07 2.01 -14.67
N LEU A 222 -3.67 1.29 -15.63
CA LEU A 222 -5.09 0.93 -15.58
C LEU A 222 -5.40 0.00 -14.40
N LEU A 223 -4.60 -1.05 -14.19
CA LEU A 223 -4.72 -1.96 -13.04
C LEU A 223 -4.58 -1.18 -11.72
N GLY A 224 -3.64 -0.25 -11.63
CA GLY A 224 -3.48 0.63 -10.47
C GLY A 224 -4.71 1.51 -10.23
N GLY A 225 -5.28 2.09 -11.28
CA GLY A 225 -6.51 2.90 -11.21
C GLY A 225 -7.71 2.08 -10.75
N PHE A 226 -7.98 0.94 -11.39
CA PHE A 226 -9.09 0.05 -11.03
C PHE A 226 -8.89 -0.55 -9.63
N GLY A 227 -7.65 -0.90 -9.28
CA GLY A 227 -7.27 -1.37 -7.94
C GLY A 227 -7.60 -0.35 -6.87
N GLN A 228 -7.32 0.94 -7.13
CA GLN A 228 -7.63 2.04 -6.22
C GLN A 228 -9.15 2.27 -6.07
N ILE A 229 -9.93 2.14 -7.15
CA ILE A 229 -11.40 2.22 -7.08
C ILE A 229 -11.97 1.05 -6.28
N CYS A 230 -11.49 -0.17 -6.53
CA CYS A 230 -11.93 -1.37 -5.81
C CYS A 230 -11.60 -1.25 -4.32
N LEU A 231 -10.40 -0.76 -3.98
CA LEU A 231 -9.99 -0.49 -2.61
C LEU A 231 -10.95 0.50 -1.94
N THR A 232 -11.16 1.65 -2.58
CA THR A 232 -12.00 2.71 -2.03
C THR A 232 -13.45 2.25 -1.87
N SER A 233 -13.95 1.49 -2.84
CA SER A 233 -15.30 0.95 -2.83
C SER A 233 -15.48 -0.14 -1.76
N SER A 234 -14.44 -0.93 -1.45
CA SER A 234 -14.52 -1.97 -0.42
C SER A 234 -14.92 -1.41 0.96
N TYR A 235 -14.39 -0.23 1.32
CA TYR A 235 -14.71 0.47 2.57
C TYR A 235 -16.16 0.99 2.62
N ARG A 236 -16.86 1.11 1.49
CA ARG A 236 -18.29 1.48 1.46
C ARG A 236 -19.20 0.31 1.82
N PHE A 237 -18.76 -0.93 1.58
CA PHE A 237 -19.58 -2.12 1.74
C PHE A 237 -19.27 -2.92 3.01
N ALA A 238 -18.07 -2.73 3.59
CA ALA A 238 -17.61 -3.42 4.78
C ALA A 238 -16.74 -2.55 5.67
N ASP A 239 -16.76 -2.82 6.98
CA ASP A 239 -15.90 -2.14 7.95
C ASP A 239 -14.42 -2.39 7.68
N ALA A 240 -13.58 -1.38 7.88
CA ALA A 240 -12.14 -1.46 7.64
C ALA A 240 -11.47 -2.61 8.41
N SER A 241 -11.89 -2.87 9.65
CA SER A 241 -11.36 -3.97 10.46
C SER A 241 -11.75 -5.37 9.94
N LEU A 242 -12.87 -5.48 9.22
CA LEU A 242 -13.29 -6.75 8.63
C LEU A 242 -12.50 -7.07 7.36
N ILE A 243 -12.19 -6.05 6.56
CA ILE A 243 -11.47 -6.26 5.28
C ILE A 243 -9.94 -6.16 5.40
N ALA A 244 -9.41 -5.56 6.46
CA ALA A 244 -7.96 -5.41 6.68
C ALA A 244 -7.15 -6.72 6.61
N PRO A 245 -7.62 -7.89 7.13
CA PRO A 245 -6.84 -9.13 7.02
C PRO A 245 -6.61 -9.58 5.58
N PHE A 246 -7.51 -9.20 4.67
CA PHE A 246 -7.41 -9.58 3.26
C PHE A 246 -6.32 -8.80 2.51
N ASP A 247 -5.76 -7.73 3.10
CA ASP A 247 -4.55 -7.11 2.55
C ASP A 247 -3.42 -8.13 2.42
N TYR A 248 -3.24 -9.01 3.43
CA TYR A 248 -2.16 -9.99 3.47
C TYR A 248 -2.24 -11.06 2.36
N ALA A 249 -3.36 -11.15 1.63
CA ALA A 249 -3.42 -11.94 0.42
C ALA A 249 -2.39 -11.49 -0.61
N SER A 250 -1.97 -10.21 -0.60
CA SER A 250 -0.93 -9.70 -1.49
C SER A 250 0.41 -10.40 -1.29
N MET A 251 0.75 -10.81 -0.05
CA MET A 251 1.99 -11.53 0.24
C MET A 251 1.99 -12.93 -0.36
N LEU A 252 0.85 -13.63 -0.27
CA LEU A 252 0.69 -14.94 -0.90
C LEU A 252 0.75 -14.82 -2.42
N LEU A 253 0.06 -13.83 -3.00
CA LEU A 253 0.11 -13.60 -4.44
C LEU A 253 1.51 -13.19 -4.90
N ALA A 254 2.23 -12.36 -4.15
CA ALA A 254 3.61 -11.99 -4.45
C ALA A 254 4.55 -13.20 -4.43
N LEU A 255 4.38 -14.13 -3.48
CA LEU A 255 5.11 -15.41 -3.45
C LEU A 255 4.82 -16.25 -4.69
N LEU A 256 3.55 -16.43 -5.04
CA LEU A 256 3.15 -17.21 -6.21
C LEU A 256 3.66 -16.59 -7.52
N VAL A 257 3.49 -15.29 -7.69
CA VAL A 257 3.96 -14.55 -8.88
C VAL A 257 5.49 -14.56 -8.95
N GLY A 258 6.18 -14.29 -7.84
CA GLY A 258 7.64 -14.36 -7.76
C GLY A 258 8.16 -15.72 -8.22
N PHE A 259 7.57 -16.80 -7.69
CA PHE A 259 7.95 -18.16 -8.04
C PHE A 259 7.66 -18.51 -9.51
N PHE A 260 6.43 -18.28 -9.99
CA PHE A 260 6.02 -18.74 -11.32
C PHE A 260 6.48 -17.85 -12.48
N LEU A 261 6.56 -16.52 -12.28
CA LEU A 261 6.89 -15.58 -13.36
C LEU A 261 8.35 -15.15 -13.33
N PHE A 262 8.98 -15.09 -12.14
CA PHE A 262 10.35 -14.58 -11.98
C PHE A 262 11.34 -15.65 -11.52
N ALA A 263 10.89 -16.90 -11.33
CA ALA A 263 11.71 -17.99 -10.78
C ALA A 263 12.36 -17.65 -9.42
N GLU A 264 11.71 -16.79 -8.63
CA GLU A 264 12.19 -16.33 -7.33
C GLU A 264 11.73 -17.31 -6.25
N VAL A 265 12.66 -18.15 -5.78
CA VAL A 265 12.39 -19.11 -4.72
C VAL A 265 12.55 -18.40 -3.36
N PRO A 266 11.46 -18.21 -2.59
CA PRO A 266 11.55 -17.54 -1.30
C PRO A 266 12.32 -18.41 -0.31
N THR A 267 13.30 -17.80 0.36
CA THR A 267 14.08 -18.50 1.39
C THR A 267 13.24 -18.80 2.62
N ALA A 268 13.64 -19.79 3.42
CA ALA A 268 12.99 -20.10 4.69
C ALA A 268 12.94 -18.88 5.63
N THR A 269 13.98 -18.04 5.60
CA THR A 269 14.05 -16.77 6.36
C THR A 269 12.96 -15.80 5.93
N VAL A 270 12.78 -15.59 4.62
CA VAL A 270 11.74 -14.72 4.07
C VAL A 270 10.35 -15.25 4.43
N LEU A 271 10.10 -16.56 4.27
CA LEU A 271 8.82 -17.18 4.63
C LEU A 271 8.50 -17.03 6.12
N PHE A 272 9.49 -17.26 6.99
CA PHE A 272 9.31 -17.13 8.44
C PHE A 272 9.04 -15.69 8.86
N GLY A 273 9.82 -14.73 8.37
CA GLY A 273 9.62 -13.31 8.64
C GLY A 273 8.28 -12.80 8.10
N ALA A 274 7.91 -13.20 6.89
CA ALA A 274 6.59 -12.93 6.30
C ALA A 274 5.45 -13.50 7.17
N GLY A 275 5.59 -14.73 7.67
CA GLY A 275 4.63 -15.34 8.58
C GLY A 275 4.45 -14.53 9.86
N LEU A 276 5.53 -14.05 10.48
CA LEU A 276 5.47 -13.19 11.67
C LEU A 276 4.75 -11.87 11.40
N ILE A 277 5.02 -11.23 10.24
CA ILE A 277 4.33 -10.00 9.83
C ILE A 277 2.83 -10.23 9.70
N VAL A 278 2.41 -11.29 9.02
CA VAL A 278 1.00 -11.65 8.83
C VAL A 278 0.32 -11.93 10.17
N LEU A 279 0.96 -12.75 11.03
CA LEU A 279 0.45 -13.08 12.35
C LEU A 279 0.29 -11.85 13.24
N ALA A 280 1.28 -10.95 13.21
CA ALA A 280 1.20 -9.68 13.92
C ALA A 280 0.02 -8.83 13.41
N GLY A 281 -0.05 -8.63 12.10
CA GLY A 281 -1.11 -7.87 11.46
C GLY A 281 -2.51 -8.38 11.79
N VAL A 282 -2.74 -9.67 11.56
CA VAL A 282 -4.01 -10.34 11.84
C VAL A 282 -4.32 -10.31 13.35
N GLY A 283 -3.33 -10.51 14.21
CA GLY A 283 -3.48 -10.47 15.66
C GLY A 283 -4.01 -9.12 16.19
N VAL A 284 -3.50 -8.00 15.68
CA VAL A 284 -4.02 -6.66 16.02
C VAL A 284 -5.48 -6.54 15.62
N ILE A 285 -5.80 -6.93 14.38
CA ILE A 285 -7.14 -6.77 13.81
C ILE A 285 -8.16 -7.63 14.56
N LEU A 286 -7.85 -8.89 14.84
CA LEU A 286 -8.74 -9.81 15.55
C LEU A 286 -9.02 -9.33 16.97
N ARG A 287 -8.01 -8.80 17.67
CA ARG A 287 -8.21 -8.25 19.02
C ARG A 287 -9.05 -6.99 19.01
N GLU A 288 -8.80 -6.06 18.07
CA GLU A 288 -9.61 -4.84 17.94
C GLU A 288 -11.07 -5.18 17.64
N ARG A 289 -11.31 -6.16 16.75
CA ARG A 289 -12.66 -6.68 16.48
C ARG A 289 -13.30 -7.27 17.74
N HIS A 290 -12.58 -8.10 18.49
CA HIS A 290 -13.09 -8.71 19.72
C HIS A 290 -13.46 -7.66 20.78
N LEU A 291 -12.60 -6.66 20.99
CA LEU A 291 -12.87 -5.55 21.92
C LEU A 291 -14.06 -4.69 21.46
N GLY A 292 -14.18 -4.44 20.15
CA GLY A 292 -15.33 -3.74 19.57
C GLY A 292 -16.65 -4.49 19.80
N LEU A 293 -16.65 -5.81 19.60
CA LEU A 293 -17.80 -6.67 19.87
C LEU A 293 -18.17 -6.70 21.36
N LYS A 294 -17.18 -6.77 22.25
CA LYS A 294 -17.40 -6.72 23.70
C LYS A 294 -18.07 -5.42 24.13
N ARG A 295 -17.54 -4.27 23.68
CA ARG A 295 -18.14 -2.94 23.95
C ARG A 295 -19.55 -2.81 23.40
N ALA A 296 -19.83 -3.38 22.23
CA ALA A 296 -21.17 -3.37 21.65
C ALA A 296 -22.17 -4.21 22.47
N ARG A 297 -21.72 -5.36 23.01
CA ARG A 297 -22.52 -6.18 23.93
C ARG A 297 -22.79 -5.46 25.25
N GLU A 298 -21.76 -4.86 25.86
CA GLU A 298 -21.89 -4.07 27.09
C GLU A 298 -22.87 -2.90 26.93
N ARG A 299 -22.81 -2.17 25.80
CA ARG A 299 -23.76 -1.09 25.49
C ARG A 299 -25.19 -1.58 25.29
N ARG A 300 -25.40 -2.80 24.79
CA ARG A 300 -26.74 -3.40 24.68
C ARG A 300 -27.28 -3.82 26.05
N ALA A 301 -26.44 -4.37 26.91
CA ALA A 301 -26.81 -4.78 28.27
C ALA A 301 -27.10 -3.60 29.21
N SER A 302 -26.51 -2.43 28.96
CA SER A 302 -26.68 -1.21 29.77
C SER A 302 -27.76 -0.24 29.24
N ARG A 303 -28.50 -0.59 28.18
CA ARG A 303 -29.68 0.18 27.76
C ARG A 303 -30.82 -0.05 28.77
N PRO A 304 -31.30 0.98 29.49
CA PRO A 304 -32.49 0.85 30.32
C PRO A 304 -33.69 0.76 29.37
N GLY A 305 -34.30 -0.42 29.26
CA GLY A 305 -35.56 -0.60 28.56
C GLY A 305 -35.69 -1.88 27.75
N GLY A 306 -36.31 -2.89 28.37
CA GLY A 306 -37.31 -3.73 27.70
C GLY A 306 -37.27 -5.23 28.05
N PRO A 307 -38.44 -5.91 28.14
CA PRO A 307 -39.74 -5.51 28.67
C PRO A 307 -40.03 -6.19 30.02
N HIS A 308 -41.04 -5.70 30.73
CA HIS A 308 -41.69 -6.41 31.84
C HIS A 308 -42.33 -7.73 31.38
#